data_AF-A0A8S9M207-F1
#
_entry.id   AF-A0A8S9M207-F1
#
_cell.length_a   1.000
_cell.length_b   1.000
_cell.length_c   1.000
_cell.angle_alpha   90.00
_cell.angle_beta   90.00
_cell.angle_gamma   90.00
#
_symmetry.space_group_name_H-M   'P 1'
#
loop_
_entity.id
_entity.type
_entity.pdbx_description
1 polymer ?
#
loop_
_entity_poly.entity_id
_entity_poly.type
_entity_poly.pdbx_seq_one_letter_code
_entity_poly.pdbx_strand_id
1 'polypeptide(L)'
;MVSRATKAAHDKKKIVKEPHPPPLDKTPHTLTLHPMKLKDGAIEYKIKCKGRSKPFSSARAIITPQLQNDPIKLQELLSHVLTITLEGGKDPPSH
;
A
#
# COMPACT_ATOMS: atom_id res chain seq x y z
N MET A 1 -66.64 -10.31 -23.44
CA MET A 1 -65.41 -10.11 -24.23
C MET A 1 -64.22 -10.30 -23.32
N VAL A 2 -63.20 -11.00 -23.82
CA VAL A 2 -62.11 -11.69 -23.09
C VAL A 2 -61.25 -10.76 -22.22
N SER A 3 -61.14 -11.05 -20.92
CA SER A 3 -60.12 -10.48 -20.03
C SER A 3 -58.91 -11.43 -19.97
N ARG A 4 -57.74 -10.88 -20.30
CA ARG A 4 -56.45 -11.57 -20.46
C ARG A 4 -55.98 -12.27 -19.19
N ALA A 5 -55.36 -13.44 -19.41
CA ALA A 5 -54.57 -14.21 -18.47
C ALA A 5 -53.19 -13.57 -18.21
N THR A 6 -52.59 -13.86 -17.04
CA THR A 6 -51.25 -14.48 -16.93
C THR A 6 -51.02 -15.07 -15.54
N LYS A 7 -50.62 -16.35 -15.52
CA LYS A 7 -50.05 -17.09 -14.39
C LYS A 7 -48.62 -17.46 -14.79
N ALA A 8 -47.61 -17.06 -14.02
CA ALA A 8 -46.26 -17.65 -14.00
C ALA A 8 -45.53 -17.08 -12.77
N ALA A 9 -45.37 -17.86 -11.70
CA ALA A 9 -44.29 -18.82 -11.48
C ALA A 9 -43.01 -18.13 -10.98
N HIS A 10 -42.63 -18.49 -9.74
CA HIS A 10 -41.38 -18.16 -9.09
C HIS A 10 -40.18 -18.56 -9.96
N ASP A 11 -39.15 -17.71 -10.04
CA ASP A 11 -37.77 -18.19 -10.05
C ASP A 11 -36.81 -17.13 -9.48
N LYS A 12 -36.32 -17.41 -8.27
CA LYS A 12 -35.28 -16.62 -7.61
C LYS A 12 -33.92 -17.08 -8.16
N LYS A 13 -33.42 -16.48 -9.25
CA LYS A 13 -32.01 -16.65 -9.62
C LYS A 13 -31.14 -15.67 -8.84
N LYS A 14 -30.74 -16.08 -7.64
CA LYS A 14 -29.60 -15.51 -6.92
C LYS A 14 -28.34 -15.86 -7.72
N ILE A 15 -27.93 -14.96 -8.60
CA ILE A 15 -26.64 -15.02 -9.27
C ILE A 15 -25.58 -14.98 -8.16
N VAL A 16 -25.00 -16.14 -7.86
CA VAL A 16 -23.74 -16.22 -7.12
C VAL A 16 -22.72 -15.53 -8.01
N LYS A 17 -22.43 -14.26 -7.73
CA LYS A 17 -21.14 -13.70 -8.13
C LYS A 17 -20.11 -14.48 -7.34
N GLU A 18 -19.42 -15.39 -8.03
CA GLU A 18 -18.13 -15.88 -7.57
C GLU A 18 -17.32 -14.66 -7.12
N PRO A 19 -16.79 -14.63 -5.89
CA PRO A 19 -15.96 -13.53 -5.42
C PRO A 19 -14.67 -13.53 -6.24
N HIS A 20 -14.71 -12.94 -7.44
CA HIS A 20 -13.51 -12.69 -8.19
C HIS A 20 -12.67 -11.74 -7.32
N PRO A 21 -11.45 -12.14 -6.89
CA PRO A 21 -10.59 -11.24 -6.17
C PRO A 21 -10.42 -9.99 -7.05
N PRO A 22 -10.46 -8.78 -6.47
CA PRO A 22 -10.21 -7.57 -7.23
C PRO A 22 -8.89 -7.77 -8.00
N PRO A 23 -8.82 -7.36 -9.29
CA PRO A 23 -7.59 -7.45 -10.05
C PRO A 23 -6.45 -6.89 -9.20
N LEU A 24 -5.42 -7.70 -8.97
CA LEU A 24 -4.21 -7.25 -8.28
C LEU A 24 -3.62 -6.17 -9.18
N ASP A 25 -3.90 -4.92 -8.83
CA ASP A 25 -3.47 -3.76 -9.58
C ASP A 25 -1.94 -3.83 -9.67
N LYS A 26 -1.42 -4.04 -10.88
CA LYS A 26 0.03 -4.20 -11.14
C LYS A 26 0.78 -2.88 -10.96
N THR A 27 0.12 -1.84 -10.47
CA THR A 27 0.77 -0.58 -10.14
C THR A 27 1.84 -0.79 -9.07
N PRO A 28 3.07 -0.29 -9.28
CA PRO A 28 4.11 -0.35 -8.28
C PRO A 28 3.62 0.25 -6.98
N HIS A 29 3.77 -0.48 -5.87
CA HIS A 29 3.29 0.01 -4.58
C HIS A 29 4.31 1.02 -4.07
N THR A 30 4.02 2.31 -4.26
CA THR A 30 4.87 3.41 -3.76
C THR A 30 4.57 3.70 -2.30
N LEU A 31 5.63 3.68 -1.48
CA LEU A 31 5.63 4.05 -0.07
C LEU A 31 6.46 5.31 0.13
N THR A 32 5.99 6.23 0.98
CA THR A 32 6.77 7.38 1.43
C THR A 32 7.10 7.25 2.91
N LEU A 33 8.33 7.60 3.27
CA LEU A 33 8.85 7.58 4.63
C LEU A 33 9.08 9.01 5.08
N HIS A 34 8.29 9.45 6.07
CA HIS A 34 8.42 10.78 6.66
C HIS A 34 9.29 10.70 7.92
N PRO A 35 10.45 11.37 7.96
CA PRO A 35 11.31 11.39 9.13
C PRO A 35 10.58 12.01 10.32
N MET A 36 10.79 11.44 11.50
CA MET A 36 10.21 11.90 12.76
C MET A 36 11.29 12.50 13.66
N LYS A 37 12.22 11.66 14.12
CA LYS A 37 13.28 12.02 15.05
C LYS A 37 14.44 11.06 14.95
N LEU A 38 15.62 11.56 15.26
CA LEU A 38 16.80 10.74 15.54
C LEU A 38 16.80 10.37 17.01
N LYS A 39 16.88 9.08 17.32
CA LYS A 39 17.00 8.57 18.69
C LYS A 39 17.88 7.32 18.71
N ASP A 40 18.83 7.26 19.63
CA ASP A 40 19.70 6.10 19.86
C ASP A 40 20.40 5.64 18.57
N GLY A 41 20.95 6.59 17.80
CA GLY A 41 21.66 6.32 16.55
C GLY A 41 20.78 5.84 15.39
N ALA A 42 19.45 5.97 15.51
CA ALA A 42 18.51 5.56 14.47
C ALA A 42 17.47 6.66 14.18
N ILE A 43 17.08 6.81 12.93
CA ILE A 43 15.98 7.70 12.54
C ILE A 43 14.69 6.90 12.53
N GLU A 44 13.68 7.40 13.23
CA GLU A 44 12.31 6.90 13.16
C GLU A 44 11.59 7.54 11.96
N TYR A 45 10.96 6.71 11.13
CA TYR A 45 10.16 7.12 9.98
C TYR A 45 8.72 6.65 10.11
N LYS A 46 7.76 7.48 9.72
CA LYS A 46 6.36 7.07 9.48
C LYS A 46 6.17 6.68 8.02
N ILE A 47 5.59 5.52 7.78
CA ILE A 47 5.36 4.98 6.45
C ILE A 47 3.93 5.29 6.01
N LYS A 48 3.79 5.86 4.81
CA LYS A 48 2.51 6.12 4.14
C LYS A 48 2.48 5.44 2.77
N CYS A 49 1.31 4.98 2.36
CA CYS A 49 1.05 4.62 0.97
C CYS A 49 0.58 5.85 0.21
N LYS A 50 0.90 5.93 -1.08
CA LYS A 50 0.31 6.93 -1.98
C LYS A 50 -1.23 6.88 -1.90
N GLY A 51 -1.88 8.04 -1.84
CA GLY A 51 -3.34 8.15 -1.74
C GLY A 51 -3.92 7.87 -0.34
N ARG A 52 -3.10 7.51 0.66
CA ARG A 52 -3.54 7.39 2.06
C ARG A 52 -3.02 8.55 2.89
N SER A 53 -3.92 9.25 3.58
CA SER A 53 -3.56 10.39 4.42
C SER A 53 -2.87 9.98 5.73
N LYS A 54 -3.33 8.87 6.32
CA LYS A 54 -2.82 8.35 7.60
C LYS A 54 -1.65 7.40 7.37
N PRO A 55 -0.53 7.57 8.10
CA PRO A 55 0.50 6.54 8.20
C PRO A 55 -0.09 5.23 8.68
N PHE A 56 0.41 4.11 8.15
CA PHE A 56 -0.04 2.76 8.54
C PHE A 56 1.01 2.00 9.35
N SER A 57 2.27 2.44 9.30
CA SER A 57 3.37 1.77 9.97
C SER A 57 4.51 2.76 10.27
N SER A 58 5.52 2.30 10.99
CA SER A 58 6.79 2.99 11.23
C SER A 58 7.97 2.07 10.96
N ALA A 59 9.13 2.67 10.68
CA ALA A 59 10.40 1.98 10.54
C ALA A 59 11.50 2.72 11.30
N ARG A 60 12.53 1.99 11.71
CA ARG A 60 13.78 2.56 12.24
C ARG A 60 14.91 2.31 11.26
N ALA A 61 15.55 3.38 10.80
CA ALA A 61 16.77 3.30 9.99
C ALA A 61 17.98 3.49 10.90
N ILE A 62 18.82 2.47 11.01
CA ILE A 62 20.06 2.53 11.79
C ILE A 62 21.08 3.35 11.01
N ILE A 63 21.65 4.36 11.66
CA ILE A 63 22.62 5.26 11.04
C ILE A 63 24.02 4.76 11.32
N THR A 64 24.86 4.69 10.28
CA THR A 64 26.26 4.30 10.43
C THR A 64 27.03 5.33 11.25
N PRO A 65 28.06 4.93 12.02
CA PRO A 65 28.84 5.87 12.83
C PRO A 65 29.41 7.04 12.02
N GLN A 66 29.80 6.81 10.76
CA GLN A 66 30.32 7.86 9.88
C GLN A 66 29.27 8.96 9.63
N LEU A 67 28.01 8.58 9.40
CA LEU A 67 26.93 9.52 9.17
C LEU A 67 26.43 10.16 10.48
N GLN A 68 26.54 9.47 11.63
CA GLN A 68 26.22 10.06 12.94
C GLN A 68 27.15 11.23 13.31
N ASN A 69 28.41 11.17 12.87
CA ASN A 69 29.39 12.23 13.12
C ASN A 69 29.30 13.41 12.13
N ASP A 70 28.38 13.36 11.17
CA ASP A 70 28.15 14.43 10.19
C ASP A 70 26.77 15.07 10.42
N PRO A 71 26.68 16.11 11.28
CA PRO A 71 25.40 16.72 11.64
C PRO A 71 24.69 17.39 10.46
N ILE A 72 25.43 17.85 9.45
CA ILE A 72 24.86 18.52 8.27
C ILE A 72 24.13 17.50 7.40
N LYS A 73 24.78 16.38 7.07
CA LYS A 73 24.13 15.31 6.30
C LYS A 73 22.97 14.68 7.06
N LEU A 74 23.07 14.61 8.38
CA LEU A 74 22.00 14.07 9.21
C LEU A 74 20.77 14.99 9.22
N GLN A 75 20.99 16.30 9.31
CA GLN A 75 19.92 17.29 9.17
C GLN A 75 19.29 17.23 7.77
N GLU A 76 20.10 17.12 6.72
CA GLU A 76 19.63 16.97 5.35
C GLU A 76 18.77 15.72 5.17
N LEU A 77 19.19 14.58 5.73
CA LEU A 77 18.41 13.35 5.70
C LEU A 77 17.07 13.48 6.44
N LEU A 78 17.05 14.22 7.57
CA LEU A 78 15.84 14.49 8.34
C LEU A 78 14.91 15.52 7.67
N SER A 79 15.40 16.32 6.72
CA SER A 79 14.56 17.26 5.96
C SER A 79 13.89 16.63 4.75
N HIS A 80 14.28 15.41 4.35
CA HIS A 80 13.78 14.76 3.14
C HIS A 80 12.76 13.65 3.43
N VAL A 81 11.74 13.59 2.58
CA VAL A 81 10.81 12.44 2.50
C VAL A 81 11.40 11.42 1.54
N LEU A 82 11.65 10.20 2.02
CA LEU A 82 12.16 9.11 1.17
C LEU A 82 11.00 8.41 0.46
N THR A 83 11.23 7.97 -0.77
CA THR A 83 10.24 7.23 -1.57
C THR A 83 10.79 5.87 -1.94
N ILE A 84 10.01 4.82 -1.71
CA ILE A 84 10.34 3.44 -2.05
C ILE A 84 9.27 2.92 -3.00
N THR A 85 9.69 2.25 -4.06
CA THR A 85 8.80 1.57 -5.00
C THR A 85 8.95 0.07 -4.82
N LEU A 86 7.84 -0.61 -4.56
CA LEU A 86 7.80 -2.07 -4.46
C LEU A 86 7.26 -2.63 -5.78
N GLU A 87 8.05 -3.48 -6.43
CA GLU A 87 7.63 -4.20 -7.63
C GLU A 87 7.25 -5.64 -7.25
N GLY A 88 6.08 -6.10 -7.71
CA GLY A 88 5.63 -7.46 -7.47
C GLY A 88 6.51 -8.45 -8.25
N GLY A 89 7.05 -9.46 -7.57
CA GLY A 89 7.85 -10.51 -8.19
C GLY A 89 7.10 -11.15 -9.36
N LYS A 90 7.80 -11.30 -10.49
CA LYS A 90 7.29 -12.01 -11.67
C LYS A 90 7.09 -13.47 -11.28
N ASP A 91 5.87 -14.00 -11.45
CA ASP A 91 5.60 -15.43 -11.21
C ASP A 91 6.64 -16.28 -11.96
N PRO A 92 7.16 -17.37 -11.34
CA PRO A 92 8.03 -18.29 -12.05
C PRO A 92 7.29 -18.85 -13.28
N PRO A 93 7.98 -19.08 -14.41
CA PRO A 93 7.34 -19.63 -15.59
C PRO A 93 6.70 -20.97 -15.22
N SER A 94 5.41 -21.11 -15.51
CA SER A 94 4.75 -22.42 -15.46
C SER A 94 5.38 -23.28 -16.55
N HIS A 95 6.05 -24.36 -16.13
CA HIS A 95 6.57 -25.40 -17.00
C HIS A 95 5.45 -26.28 -17.53
#